data_AF-A0A4U2Y8J0-F1
#
_entry.id   AF-A0A4U2Y8J0-F1
#
_cell.length_a   1.000
_cell.length_b   1.000
_cell.length_c   1.000
_cell.angle_alpha   90.00
_cell.angle_beta   90.00
_cell.angle_gamma   90.00
#
_symmetry.space_group_name_H-M   'P 1'
#
loop_
_entity.id
_entity.type
_entity.pdbx_description
1 polymer ?
#
loop_
_entity_poly.entity_id
_entity_poly.type
_entity_poly.pdbx_seq_one_letter_code
_entity_poly.pdbx_strand_id
1 'polypeptide(L)'
;MIEGVNTIEPRIGFVIGEKLDLKRIDEILYTHENKQAASCKVVLDYMEMDPEIFLSRPFSSTEEVLIKDPDLLEAELSQLYDFVWVEVLGGIERHGHPSVTISDIEYEGKLIHTLDNRVLIFLRDIIIDNHGRELLRKICHVPKTLQWLALPKKDGKTPHPDYILGEMEQWIRKLIAYKVDDK
;
A
#
# COMPACT_ATOMS: atom_id res chain seq x y z
N MET A 1 -37.54 1.08 -21.54
CA MET A 1 -36.65 0.58 -20.48
C MET A 1 -35.25 0.95 -20.90
N ILE A 2 -34.59 1.85 -20.19
CA ILE A 2 -33.20 2.20 -20.48
C ILE A 2 -32.39 1.07 -19.84
N GLU A 3 -31.78 0.23 -20.67
CA GLU A 3 -30.83 -0.79 -20.20
C GLU A 3 -29.82 -0.09 -19.30
N GLY A 4 -29.77 -0.52 -18.04
CA GLY A 4 -28.89 0.05 -17.04
C GLY A 4 -27.47 -0.01 -17.56
N VAL A 5 -26.83 1.14 -17.70
CA VAL A 5 -25.39 1.22 -17.91
C VAL A 5 -24.76 0.50 -16.72
N ASN A 6 -24.24 -0.72 -16.94
CA ASN A 6 -23.38 -1.38 -15.98
C ASN A 6 -22.15 -0.48 -15.83
N THR A 7 -22.18 0.41 -14.85
CA THR A 7 -21.01 1.18 -14.42
C THR A 7 -20.01 0.18 -13.86
N ILE A 8 -18.96 -0.09 -14.64
CA ILE A 8 -17.83 -0.91 -14.22
C ILE A 8 -17.13 -0.17 -13.06
N GLU A 9 -17.06 -0.81 -11.90
CA GLU A 9 -16.49 -0.23 -10.70
C GLU A 9 -14.96 -0.12 -10.83
N PRO A 10 -14.35 1.08 -10.66
CA PRO A 10 -12.90 1.18 -10.57
C PRO A 10 -12.41 0.63 -9.23
N ARG A 11 -11.42 -0.25 -9.27
CA ARG A 11 -10.73 -0.78 -8.08
C ARG A 11 -9.23 -0.63 -8.23
N ILE A 12 -8.58 -0.28 -7.13
CA ILE A 12 -7.13 -0.23 -7.05
C ILE A 12 -6.72 -1.26 -5.99
N GLY A 13 -5.87 -2.20 -6.38
CA GLY A 13 -5.26 -3.18 -5.48
C GLY A 13 -3.83 -2.77 -5.15
N PHE A 14 -3.45 -2.83 -3.88
CA PHE A 14 -2.10 -2.49 -3.43
C PHE A 14 -1.34 -3.78 -3.09
N VAL A 15 -0.27 -4.08 -3.83
CA VAL A 15 0.60 -5.25 -3.63
C VAL A 15 1.88 -4.82 -2.91
N ILE A 16 2.19 -5.45 -1.79
CA ILE A 16 3.34 -5.13 -0.94
C ILE A 16 4.22 -6.37 -0.79
N GLY A 17 5.53 -6.21 -0.95
CA GLY A 17 6.49 -7.30 -0.81
C GLY A 17 7.94 -6.80 -0.83
N GLU A 18 8.90 -7.70 -0.58
CA GLU A 18 10.35 -7.41 -0.61
C GLU A 18 11.00 -7.72 -1.97
N LYS A 19 10.38 -8.58 -2.79
CA LYS A 19 10.84 -8.90 -4.15
C LYS A 19 9.63 -9.20 -5.01
N LEU A 20 8.96 -8.15 -5.47
CA LEU A 20 7.78 -8.27 -6.30
C LEU A 20 8.19 -8.80 -7.69
N ASP A 21 7.72 -10.01 -8.02
CA ASP A 21 7.82 -10.53 -9.38
C ASP A 21 6.70 -9.91 -10.22
N LEU A 22 6.98 -8.73 -10.78
CA LEU A 22 6.02 -7.97 -11.59
C LEU A 22 5.48 -8.78 -12.77
N LYS A 23 6.33 -9.61 -13.38
CA LYS A 23 5.90 -10.46 -14.50
C LYS A 23 4.86 -11.47 -14.03
N ARG A 24 5.10 -12.13 -12.89
CA ARG A 24 4.14 -13.07 -12.31
C ARG A 24 2.85 -12.37 -11.86
N ILE A 25 2.95 -11.17 -11.31
CA ILE A 25 1.78 -10.37 -10.92
C ILE A 25 0.94 -10.03 -12.15
N ASP A 26 1.57 -9.59 -13.24
CA ASP A 26 0.88 -9.32 -14.51
C ASP A 26 0.23 -10.60 -15.07
N GLU A 27 0.94 -11.74 -15.07
CA GLU A 27 0.39 -13.02 -15.51
C GLU A 27 -0.88 -13.40 -14.71
N ILE A 28 -0.88 -13.19 -13.39
CA ILE A 28 -2.07 -13.39 -12.54
C ILE A 28 -3.18 -12.41 -12.94
N LEU A 29 -2.90 -11.11 -13.01
CA LEU A 29 -3.89 -10.07 -13.34
C LEU A 29 -4.58 -10.35 -14.68
N TYR A 30 -3.81 -10.66 -15.73
CA TYR A 30 -4.34 -10.89 -17.07
C TYR A 30 -5.02 -12.25 -17.24
N THR A 31 -4.73 -13.24 -16.38
CA THR A 31 -5.49 -14.50 -16.35
C THR A 31 -6.97 -14.28 -15.98
N HIS A 32 -7.25 -13.23 -15.19
CA HIS A 32 -8.60 -12.86 -14.77
C HIS A 32 -9.28 -11.83 -15.70
N GLU A 33 -8.63 -11.42 -16.79
CA GLU A 33 -9.19 -10.47 -17.75
C GLU A 33 -10.40 -11.06 -18.49
N ASN A 34 -11.55 -10.37 -18.42
CA ASN A 34 -12.74 -10.74 -19.17
C ASN A 34 -13.57 -9.52 -19.56
N LYS A 35 -13.31 -8.99 -20.77
CA LYS A 35 -13.98 -7.78 -21.28
C LYS A 35 -15.50 -7.89 -21.41
N GLN A 36 -16.04 -9.09 -21.61
CA GLN A 36 -17.47 -9.31 -21.85
C GLN A 36 -18.28 -9.44 -20.56
N ALA A 37 -17.65 -9.91 -19.48
CA ALA A 37 -18.30 -10.18 -18.20
C ALA A 37 -17.69 -9.38 -17.04
N ALA A 38 -16.89 -8.35 -17.34
CA ALA A 38 -16.21 -7.55 -16.33
C ALA A 38 -17.21 -6.89 -15.38
N SER A 39 -16.95 -7.01 -14.08
CA SER A 39 -17.64 -6.29 -13.02
C SER A 39 -16.83 -5.10 -12.52
N CYS A 40 -15.51 -5.16 -12.66
CA CYS A 40 -14.59 -4.14 -12.19
C CYS A 40 -13.51 -3.79 -13.23
N LYS A 41 -12.95 -2.60 -13.07
CA LYS A 41 -11.78 -2.10 -13.77
C LYS A 41 -10.65 -1.96 -12.75
N VAL A 42 -9.66 -2.84 -12.84
CA VAL A 42 -8.63 -3.01 -11.81
C VAL A 42 -7.32 -2.37 -12.25
N VAL A 43 -6.71 -1.64 -11.33
CA VAL A 43 -5.32 -1.18 -11.38
C VAL A 43 -4.58 -1.80 -10.21
N LEU A 44 -3.32 -2.18 -10.40
CA LEU A 44 -2.45 -2.62 -9.32
C LEU A 44 -1.36 -1.58 -9.04
N ASP A 45 -1.31 -1.11 -7.81
CA ASP A 45 -0.23 -0.28 -7.29
C ASP A 45 0.74 -1.14 -6.48
N TYR A 46 2.03 -0.79 -6.52
CA TYR A 46 3.08 -1.62 -5.95
C TYR A 46 3.86 -0.87 -4.86
N MET A 47 4.12 -1.56 -3.75
CA MET A 47 5.05 -1.13 -2.70
C MET A 47 6.15 -2.17 -2.59
N GLU A 48 7.28 -1.88 -3.21
CA GLU A 48 8.49 -2.67 -3.04
C GLU A 48 9.17 -2.24 -1.74
N MET A 49 9.44 -3.18 -0.85
CA MET A 49 10.09 -2.93 0.44
C MET A 49 11.60 -3.08 0.35
N ASP A 50 12.13 -3.60 -0.76
CA ASP A 50 13.57 -3.60 -1.04
C ASP A 50 14.07 -2.16 -1.21
N PRO A 51 14.92 -1.67 -0.29
CA PRO A 51 15.44 -0.31 -0.34
C PRO A 51 16.39 -0.04 -1.52
N GLU A 52 16.96 -1.07 -2.14
CA GLU A 52 17.75 -0.93 -3.37
C GLU A 52 16.84 -0.58 -4.56
N ILE A 53 15.60 -1.06 -4.56
CA ILE A 53 14.59 -0.79 -5.59
C ILE A 53 13.77 0.45 -5.24
N PHE A 54 13.48 0.68 -3.95
CA PHE A 54 12.71 1.80 -3.41
C PHE A 54 13.22 3.16 -3.88
N LEU A 55 14.55 3.31 -3.99
CA LEU A 55 15.20 4.55 -4.41
C LEU A 55 15.16 4.79 -5.93
N SER A 56 14.57 3.87 -6.71
CA SER A 56 14.78 3.84 -8.17
C SER A 56 13.56 4.16 -9.04
N ARG A 57 12.29 4.02 -8.60
CA ARG A 57 11.10 4.43 -9.38
C ARG A 57 9.77 4.28 -8.59
N PRO A 58 8.73 5.09 -8.90
CA PRO A 58 7.36 4.71 -8.62
C PRO A 58 6.96 3.53 -9.51
N PHE A 59 6.51 2.44 -8.91
CA PHE A 59 5.98 1.27 -9.59
C PHE A 59 4.46 1.26 -9.43
N SER A 60 3.72 1.56 -10.50
CA SER A 60 2.33 1.14 -10.63
C SER A 60 2.16 0.39 -11.94
N SER A 61 1.23 -0.57 -11.97
CA SER A 61 0.66 -1.02 -13.23
C SER A 61 -0.16 0.15 -13.76
N THR A 62 0.36 0.85 -14.76
CA THR A 62 -0.33 2.02 -15.32
C THR A 62 -1.55 1.64 -16.17
N GLU A 63 -1.82 0.34 -16.35
CA GLU A 63 -2.86 -0.16 -17.24
C GLU A 63 -4.04 -0.74 -16.45
N GLU A 64 -5.24 -0.28 -16.82
CA GLU A 64 -6.49 -0.72 -16.24
C GLU A 64 -6.98 -2.01 -16.92
N VAL A 65 -7.18 -3.08 -16.15
CA VAL A 65 -7.60 -4.39 -16.65
C VAL A 65 -9.06 -4.67 -16.26
N LEU A 66 -9.85 -5.18 -17.20
CA LEU A 66 -11.27 -5.47 -17.00
C LEU A 66 -11.44 -6.87 -16.40
N ILE A 67 -11.81 -6.93 -15.12
CA ILE A 67 -11.86 -8.16 -14.32
C ILE A 67 -13.32 -8.53 -14.02
N LYS A 68 -13.65 -9.81 -14.21
CA LYS A 68 -14.98 -10.36 -13.86
C LYS A 68 -15.15 -10.58 -12.37
N ASP A 69 -14.13 -11.14 -11.73
CA ASP A 69 -14.16 -11.57 -10.33
C ASP A 69 -12.94 -11.02 -9.58
N PRO A 70 -13.06 -9.84 -8.93
CA PRO A 70 -11.97 -9.26 -8.18
C PRO A 70 -11.62 -10.07 -6.91
N ASP A 71 -12.56 -10.82 -6.35
CA ASP A 71 -12.33 -11.59 -5.11
C ASP A 71 -11.41 -12.79 -5.40
N LEU A 72 -11.55 -13.40 -6.59
CA LEU A 72 -10.63 -14.45 -7.05
C LEU A 72 -9.21 -13.91 -7.28
N LEU A 73 -9.08 -12.73 -7.88
CA LEU A 73 -7.80 -12.05 -8.06
C LEU A 73 -7.12 -11.76 -6.71
N GLU A 74 -7.88 -11.24 -5.73
CA GLU A 74 -7.40 -11.01 -4.36
C GLU A 74 -6.90 -12.31 -3.73
N ALA A 75 -7.65 -13.41 -3.85
CA ALA A 75 -7.28 -14.69 -3.26
C ALA A 75 -5.98 -15.26 -3.84
N GLU A 76 -5.69 -15.06 -5.12
CA GLU A 76 -4.44 -15.50 -5.74
C GLU A 76 -3.26 -14.61 -5.37
N LEU A 77 -3.41 -13.28 -5.41
CA LEU A 77 -2.34 -12.36 -5.03
C LEU A 77 -1.97 -12.48 -3.54
N SER A 78 -2.97 -12.62 -2.67
CA SER A 78 -2.78 -12.73 -1.22
C SER A 78 -2.06 -14.01 -0.78
N GLN A 79 -1.95 -15.03 -1.65
CA GLN A 79 -1.16 -16.22 -1.36
C GLN A 79 0.35 -15.98 -1.50
N LEU A 80 0.73 -14.95 -2.27
CA LEU A 80 2.12 -14.67 -2.64
C LEU A 80 2.65 -13.40 -1.99
N TYR A 81 1.77 -12.41 -1.82
CA TYR A 81 2.12 -11.06 -1.39
C TYR A 81 1.15 -10.58 -0.31
N ASP A 82 1.52 -9.50 0.38
CA ASP A 82 0.53 -8.72 1.10
C ASP A 82 -0.29 -7.93 0.08
N PHE A 83 -1.60 -8.09 0.15
CA PHE A 83 -2.53 -7.47 -0.79
C PHE A 83 -3.69 -6.84 -0.05
N VAL A 84 -4.09 -5.64 -0.47
CA VAL A 84 -5.28 -4.96 0.03
C VAL A 84 -5.98 -4.19 -1.08
N TRP A 85 -7.31 -4.17 -1.07
CA TRP A 85 -8.09 -3.21 -1.85
C TRP A 85 -8.09 -1.84 -1.18
N VAL A 86 -7.93 -0.77 -1.96
CA VAL A 86 -7.93 0.60 -1.44
C VAL A 86 -9.26 1.30 -1.68
N GLU A 87 -9.61 2.23 -0.78
CA GLU A 87 -10.68 3.18 -1.02
C GLU A 87 -10.28 4.14 -2.15
N VAL A 88 -11.21 4.39 -3.07
CA VAL A 88 -10.97 5.23 -4.25
C VAL A 88 -11.80 6.52 -4.16
N LEU A 89 -11.20 7.67 -4.47
CA LEU A 89 -11.87 8.96 -4.62
C LEU A 89 -11.68 9.45 -6.06
N GLY A 90 -12.68 9.31 -6.93
CA GLY A 90 -12.59 9.82 -8.30
C GLY A 90 -11.51 9.13 -9.16
N GLY A 91 -11.29 7.82 -8.93
CA GLY A 91 -10.31 7.03 -9.68
C GLY A 91 -8.88 7.06 -9.12
N ILE A 92 -8.62 7.79 -8.04
CA ILE A 92 -7.33 7.81 -7.35
C ILE A 92 -7.42 7.17 -5.97
N GLU A 93 -6.32 6.54 -5.52
CA GLU A 93 -6.18 6.03 -4.16
C GLU A 93 -6.46 7.14 -3.12
N ARG A 94 -7.35 6.85 -2.16
CA ARG A 94 -7.59 7.76 -1.04
C ARG A 94 -6.42 7.64 -0.07
N HIS A 95 -5.68 8.73 0.08
CA HIS A 95 -4.47 8.75 0.89
C HIS A 95 -4.28 10.07 1.66
N GLY A 96 -3.32 10.08 2.57
CA GLY A 96 -2.86 11.26 3.30
C GLY A 96 -1.36 11.19 3.59
N HIS A 97 -0.78 12.30 4.04
CA HIS A 97 0.67 12.42 4.29
C HIS A 97 0.93 12.97 5.69
N PRO A 98 0.71 12.19 6.77
CA PRO A 98 1.07 12.61 8.12
C PRO A 98 2.60 12.71 8.27
N SER A 99 3.04 13.68 9.08
CA SER A 99 4.45 13.88 9.41
C SER A 99 4.64 14.03 10.91
N VAL A 100 5.72 13.45 11.44
CA VAL A 100 6.14 13.60 12.84
C VAL A 100 7.61 13.97 12.91
N THR A 101 7.98 14.79 13.90
CA THR A 101 9.38 15.18 14.14
C THR A 101 9.92 14.49 15.38
N ILE A 102 11.02 13.76 15.25
CA ILE A 102 11.72 13.10 16.37
C ILE A 102 13.18 13.52 16.32
N SER A 103 13.69 14.13 17.40
CA SER A 103 15.09 14.55 17.50
C SER A 103 15.52 15.43 16.31
N ASP A 104 14.68 16.42 15.97
CA ASP A 104 14.87 17.37 14.86
C ASP A 104 14.89 16.77 13.45
N ILE A 105 14.51 15.49 13.31
CA ILE A 105 14.34 14.80 12.03
C ILE A 105 12.84 14.66 11.74
N GLU A 106 12.42 15.10 10.55
CA GLU A 106 11.04 14.94 10.08
C GLU A 106 10.88 13.61 9.35
N TYR A 107 9.86 12.85 9.75
CA TYR A 107 9.49 11.58 9.15
C TYR A 107 8.09 11.72 8.54
N GLU A 108 7.99 11.57 7.22
CA GLU A 108 6.73 11.59 6.48
C GLU A 108 6.26 10.16 6.17
N GLY A 109 4.96 9.91 6.39
CA GLY A 109 4.32 8.65 6.05
C GLY A 109 3.34 8.80 4.89
N LYS A 110 3.23 7.80 4.01
CA LYS A 110 2.11 7.64 3.06
C LYS A 110 1.01 6.84 3.76
N LEU A 111 -0.10 7.49 4.07
CA LEU A 111 -1.28 6.85 4.64
C LEU A 111 -2.23 6.41 3.51
N ILE A 112 -2.56 5.12 3.45
CA ILE A 112 -3.51 4.52 2.48
C ILE A 112 -4.76 4.04 3.20
N HIS A 113 -5.93 4.37 2.65
CA HIS A 113 -7.21 3.87 3.14
C HIS A 113 -7.58 2.56 2.46
N THR A 114 -7.84 1.51 3.24
CA THR A 114 -8.20 0.18 2.69
C THR A 114 -9.70 -0.11 2.83
N LEU A 115 -10.24 -0.97 1.95
CA LEU A 115 -11.63 -1.42 2.02
C LEU A 115 -11.91 -2.31 3.24
N ASP A 116 -10.90 -3.00 3.76
CA ASP A 116 -10.99 -3.89 4.92
C ASP A 116 -11.01 -3.17 6.28
N ASN A 117 -11.50 -1.92 6.28
CA ASN A 117 -11.68 -1.10 7.48
C ASN A 117 -10.37 -0.77 8.24
N ARG A 118 -9.25 -0.63 7.52
CA ARG A 118 -7.96 -0.19 8.07
C ARG A 118 -7.43 1.06 7.36
N VAL A 119 -6.44 1.71 7.98
CA VAL A 119 -5.51 2.60 7.30
C VAL A 119 -4.11 2.04 7.47
N LEU A 120 -3.34 2.01 6.40
CA LEU A 120 -1.94 1.58 6.40
C LEU A 120 -1.06 2.82 6.26
N ILE A 121 0.04 2.88 7.00
CA ILE A 121 1.00 3.98 6.93
C ILE A 121 2.37 3.40 6.62
N PHE A 122 2.95 3.83 5.51
CA PHE A 122 4.26 3.45 5.03
C PHE A 122 5.22 4.62 5.15
N LEU A 123 6.49 4.38 5.42
CA LEU A 123 7.48 5.45 5.44
C LEU A 123 7.73 5.91 3.99
N ARG A 124 7.71 7.23 3.74
CA ARG A 124 7.86 7.78 2.39
C ARG A 124 9.32 8.12 2.08
N ASP A 125 9.71 8.00 0.81
CA ASP A 125 11.04 8.39 0.31
C ASP A 125 11.29 9.92 0.28
N ILE A 126 10.26 10.75 0.53
CA ILE A 126 10.43 12.22 0.63
C ILE A 126 10.97 12.62 2.01
N ILE A 127 11.91 11.84 2.54
CA ILE A 127 12.74 12.28 3.64
C ILE A 127 14.00 12.85 3.00
N ILE A 128 14.10 14.18 3.05
CA ILE A 128 15.12 14.98 2.36
C ILE A 128 16.52 14.74 2.95
N ASP A 129 16.61 14.03 4.08
CA ASP A 129 17.86 13.72 4.79
C ASP A 129 18.31 12.24 4.68
N ASN A 130 19.58 12.00 5.04
CA ASN A 130 20.16 10.66 5.01
C ASN A 130 19.55 9.72 6.06
N HIS A 131 18.93 10.24 7.12
CA HIS A 131 18.41 9.44 8.23
C HIS A 131 17.11 8.73 7.87
N GLY A 132 16.22 9.37 7.10
CA GLY A 132 15.05 8.71 6.54
C GLY A 132 15.40 7.56 5.61
N ARG A 133 16.43 7.75 4.77
CA ARG A 133 16.93 6.70 3.87
C ARG A 133 17.53 5.50 4.62
N GLU A 134 18.19 5.73 5.74
CA GLU A 134 18.70 4.65 6.61
C GLU A 134 17.55 3.84 7.23
N LEU A 135 16.49 4.50 7.69
CA LEU A 135 15.30 3.84 8.21
C LEU A 135 14.55 3.04 7.12
N LEU A 136 14.43 3.61 5.92
CA LEU A 136 13.89 2.89 4.76
C LEU A 136 14.73 1.64 4.44
N ARG A 137 16.06 1.74 4.46
CA ARG A 137 16.94 0.57 4.28
C ARG A 137 16.75 -0.54 5.30
N LYS A 138 16.39 -0.16 6.51
CA LYS A 138 16.17 -1.10 7.60
C LYS A 138 14.84 -1.83 7.48
N ILE A 139 13.87 -1.29 6.74
CA ILE A 139 12.48 -1.73 6.81
C ILE A 139 12.30 -3.18 6.32
N CYS A 140 13.00 -3.61 5.27
CA CYS A 140 12.96 -5.01 4.83
C CYS A 140 13.57 -5.98 5.86
N HIS A 141 14.43 -5.49 6.74
CA HIS A 141 15.14 -6.28 7.74
C HIS A 141 14.42 -6.34 9.11
N VAL A 142 13.29 -5.64 9.26
CA VAL A 142 12.47 -5.73 10.47
C VAL A 142 11.34 -6.77 10.30
N PRO A 143 10.79 -7.32 11.40
CA PRO A 143 9.61 -8.17 11.35
C PRO A 143 8.47 -7.49 10.59
N LYS A 144 7.72 -8.28 9.81
CA LYS A 144 6.58 -7.82 9.00
C LYS A 144 5.62 -6.88 9.72
N THR A 145 5.34 -7.12 11.00
CA THR A 145 4.47 -6.28 11.84
C THR A 145 5.00 -4.86 12.09
N LEU A 146 6.27 -4.60 11.78
CA LEU A 146 6.92 -3.29 11.90
C LEU A 146 7.19 -2.64 10.54
N GLN A 147 7.03 -3.37 9.43
CA GLN A 147 7.31 -2.86 8.08
C GLN A 147 6.37 -1.72 7.65
N TRP A 148 5.17 -1.66 8.23
CA TRP A 148 4.23 -0.56 8.11
C TRP A 148 3.37 -0.50 9.37
N LEU A 149 2.71 0.64 9.59
CA LEU A 149 1.75 0.82 10.66
C LEU A 149 0.33 0.58 10.15
N ALA A 150 -0.39 -0.37 10.75
CA ALA A 150 -1.79 -0.62 10.46
C ALA A 150 -2.68 -0.12 11.61
N LEU A 151 -3.60 0.82 11.32
CA LEU A 151 -4.55 1.36 12.30
C LEU A 151 -5.98 0.98 11.91
N PRO A 152 -6.82 0.51 12.86
CA PRO A 152 -8.21 0.21 12.57
C PRO A 152 -9.02 1.50 12.37
N LYS A 153 -9.94 1.51 11.41
CA LYS A 153 -10.96 2.56 11.31
C LYS A 153 -12.06 2.31 12.35
N LYS A 154 -12.38 3.32 13.15
CA LYS A 154 -13.47 3.25 14.13
C LYS A 154 -14.77 3.68 13.44
N ASP A 155 -15.78 2.81 13.44
CA ASP A 155 -17.07 3.04 12.78
C ASP A 155 -16.95 3.39 11.28
N GLY A 156 -16.00 2.77 10.57
CA GLY A 156 -15.75 3.05 9.14
C GLY A 156 -15.01 4.36 8.87
N LYS A 157 -14.63 5.11 9.91
CA LYS A 157 -14.02 6.43 9.78
C LYS A 157 -12.52 6.38 10.05
N THR A 158 -11.81 7.24 9.34
CA THR A 158 -10.41 7.56 9.60
C THR A 158 -10.22 7.92 11.08
N PRO A 159 -9.22 7.37 11.77
CA PRO A 159 -8.91 7.77 13.13
C PRO A 159 -8.61 9.28 13.23
N HIS A 160 -8.75 9.85 14.43
CA HIS A 160 -8.45 11.25 14.68
C HIS A 160 -6.97 11.56 14.36
N PRO A 161 -6.64 12.72 13.76
CA PRO A 161 -5.25 13.06 13.42
C PRO A 161 -4.27 12.90 14.58
N ASP A 162 -4.59 13.40 15.78
CA ASP A 162 -3.72 13.27 16.95
C ASP A 162 -3.40 11.81 17.32
N TYR A 163 -4.37 10.91 17.13
CA TYR A 163 -4.15 9.48 17.36
C TYR A 163 -3.21 8.89 16.31
N ILE A 164 -3.42 9.25 15.04
CA ILE A 164 -2.55 8.82 13.93
C ILE A 164 -1.10 9.25 14.19
N LEU A 165 -0.90 10.53 14.54
CA LEU A 165 0.43 11.07 14.81
C LEU A 165 1.09 10.41 16.02
N GLY A 166 0.33 10.15 17.10
CA GLY A 166 0.84 9.46 18.28
C GLY A 166 1.28 8.02 17.99
N GLU A 167 0.48 7.26 17.23
CA GLU A 167 0.83 5.89 16.84
C GLU A 167 2.00 5.87 15.85
N MET A 168 2.05 6.82 14.92
CA MET A 168 3.15 6.98 13.96
C MET A 168 4.47 7.29 14.67
N GLU A 169 4.47 8.20 15.64
CA GLU A 169 5.67 8.52 16.43
C GLU A 169 6.19 7.27 17.17
N GLN A 170 5.30 6.52 17.83
CA GLN A 170 5.67 5.29 18.52
C GLN A 170 6.23 4.23 17.57
N TRP A 171 5.61 4.06 16.40
CA TRP A 171 6.06 3.13 15.37
C TRP A 171 7.46 3.49 14.86
N ILE A 172 7.72 4.77 14.54
CA ILE A 172 9.04 5.22 14.10
C ILE A 172 10.09 5.04 15.19
N ARG A 173 9.77 5.34 16.46
CA ARG A 173 10.69 5.09 17.58
C ARG A 173 11.04 3.61 17.72
N LYS A 174 10.08 2.71 17.52
CA LYS A 174 10.33 1.25 17.51
C LYS A 174 11.25 0.87 16.35
N LEU A 175 11.02 1.40 15.16
CA LEU A 175 11.88 1.19 13.99
C LEU A 175 13.31 1.68 14.25
N ILE A 176 13.50 2.87 14.81
CA ILE A 176 14.81 3.43 15.17
C ILE A 176 15.51 2.49 16.16
N ALA A 177 14.83 2.09 17.24
CA ALA A 177 15.41 1.29 18.31
C ALA A 177 15.69 -0.18 17.93
N TYR A 178 15.04 -0.71 16.89
CA TYR A 178 15.22 -2.10 16.47
C TYR A 178 16.70 -2.36 16.10
N LYS A 179 17.23 -3.54 16.36
CA LYS A 179 18.58 -3.91 15.88
C LYS A 179 18.41 -4.97 14.81
N VAL A 180 18.92 -4.68 13.62
CA VAL A 180 19.04 -5.70 12.57
C VAL A 180 20.24 -6.54 12.95
N ASP A 181 20.04 -7.85 13.13
CA ASP A 181 21.15 -8.77 13.28
C ASP A 181 21.81 -8.91 11.92
N ASP A 182 23.05 -8.43 11.77
CA ASP A 182 23.87 -8.69 10.59
C ASP A 182 24.07 -10.21 10.49
N LYS A 183 23.42 -10.84 9.50
CA LYS A 183 23.64 -12.24 9.12
C LYS A 183 24.52 -12.32 7.89
#